data_AF-A0A660ULJ7-F1
#
_entry.id   AF-A0A660ULJ7-F1
#
_cell.length_a   1.000
_cell.length_b   1.000
_cell.length_c   1.000
_cell.angle_alpha   90.00
_cell.angle_beta   90.00
_cell.angle_gamma   90.00
#
_symmetry.space_group_name_H-M   'P 1'
#
loop_
_entity.id
_entity.type
_entity.pdbx_description
1 polymer ?
#
loop_
_entity_poly.entity_id
_entity_poly.type
_entity_poly.pdbx_seq_one_letter_code
_entity_poly.pdbx_strand_id
1 'polypeptide(L)' 'MAVDQQYLYGPVPSRRLGLSLGVDIVPLKTCTQNCIYCQLPVVCRQIMQRQSFVPV' A
#
# COMPACT_ATOMS: atom_id res chain seq x y z
N MET A 1 -2.35 18.89 6.49
CA MET A 1 -0.95 18.91 6.01
C MET A 1 -0.84 17.83 4.96
N ALA A 2 -0.80 18.23 3.69
CA ALA A 2 -0.74 17.31 2.56
C ALA A 2 0.67 16.73 2.48
N VAL A 3 0.84 15.45 2.81
CA VAL A 3 2.08 14.72 2.55
C VAL A 3 2.04 14.36 1.07
N ASP A 4 2.61 15.22 0.24
CA ASP A 4 2.93 14.90 -1.15
C ASP A 4 4.34 14.31 -1.19
N GLN A 5 4.46 13.09 -0.66
CA GLN A 5 5.69 12.32 -0.67
C GLN A 5 5.29 10.90 -1.07
N GLN A 6 5.70 10.53 -2.28
CA GLN A 6 5.34 9.30 -3.00
C GLN A 6 5.46 8.00 -2.18
N TYR A 7 6.21 8.04 -1.07
CA TYR A 7 6.51 6.91 -0.20
C TYR A 7 6.25 7.17 1.29
N LEU A 8 5.70 8.33 1.68
CA LEU A 8 5.44 8.63 3.10
C LEU A 8 3.93 8.70 3.37
N TYR A 9 3.53 8.16 4.51
CA TYR A 9 2.14 8.16 4.96
C TYR A 9 2.04 8.44 6.47
N GLY A 10 0.88 8.91 6.91
CA GLY A 10 0.67 9.34 8.29
C GLY A 10 0.53 10.86 8.40
N PRO A 11 0.24 11.40 9.59
CA PRO A 11 0.68 10.96 10.93
C PRO A 11 -0.01 9.70 11.46
N VAL A 12 0.78 8.75 11.99
CA VAL A 12 0.31 7.51 12.61
C VAL A 12 0.54 7.60 14.13
N PRO A 13 -0.47 7.31 14.97
CA PRO A 13 -0.27 7.29 16.42
C PRO A 13 0.71 6.19 16.82
N SER A 14 1.83 6.61 17.43
CA SER A 14 2.87 5.71 17.93
C SER A 14 2.78 5.63 19.44
N ARG A 15 2.67 4.40 19.98
CA ARG A 15 2.71 4.20 21.44
C ARG A 15 4.00 4.70 22.10
N ARG A 16 5.13 4.69 21.37
CA ARG A 16 6.45 5.08 21.90
C ARG A 16 6.77 6.56 21.68
N LEU A 17 6.35 7.13 20.55
CA LEU A 17 6.76 8.48 20.10
C LEU A 17 5.61 9.49 20.09
N GLY A 18 4.39 9.07 20.43
CA GLY A 18 3.16 9.85 20.25
C GLY A 18 2.70 9.85 18.79
N LEU A 19 3.56 10.32 17.88
CA LEU A 19 3.31 10.36 16.44
C LEU A 19 4.51 9.85 15.65
N SER A 20 4.24 9.17 14.55
CA SER A 20 5.24 8.70 13.59
C SER A 20 4.77 8.91 12.16
N LEU A 21 5.72 9.05 11.25
CA LEU A 21 5.50 8.93 9.82
C LEU A 21 5.90 7.52 9.38
N GLY A 22 5.03 6.87 8.61
CA GLY A 22 5.32 5.60 7.96
C GLY A 22 5.99 5.83 6.60
N VAL A 23 6.81 4.87 6.19
CA VAL A 23 7.45 4.84 4.87
C VAL A 23 6.96 3.58 4.16
N ASP A 24 6.36 3.72 2.99
CA ASP A 24 5.98 2.62 2.12
C ASP A 24 6.68 2.76 0.77
N ILE A 25 7.63 1.86 0.51
CA ILE A 25 8.36 1.78 -0.77
C ILE A 25 7.76 0.74 -1.72
N VAL A 26 6.72 0.02 -1.28
CA VAL A 26 6.16 -1.09 -2.03
C VAL A 26 5.07 -0.55 -2.96
N PRO A 27 5.12 -0.83 -4.27
CA PRO A 27 4.04 -0.46 -5.17
C PRO A 27 2.76 -1.21 -4.81
N LEU A 28 1.61 -0.72 -5.30
CA LEU A 28 0.31 -1.32 -5.01
C LEU A 28 0.33 -2.83 -5.31
N LYS A 29 -0.03 -3.63 -4.31
CA LYS A 29 -0.02 -5.10 -4.41
C LYS A 29 -0.95 -5.56 -5.53
N THR A 30 -0.52 -6.54 -6.32
CA THR A 30 -1.40 -7.21 -7.29
C THR A 30 -2.07 -8.41 -6.62
N CYS A 31 -3.39 -8.51 -6.71
CA CYS A 31 -4.16 -9.60 -6.12
C CYS A 31 -5.07 -10.24 -7.18
N THR A 32 -5.21 -11.56 -7.14
CA THR A 32 -6.11 -12.34 -8.01
C THR A 32 -7.51 -12.50 -7.41
N GLN A 33 -7.74 -11.99 -6.18
CA GLN A 33 -8.93 -12.28 -5.37
C GLN A 33 -9.75 -11.02 -5.05
N ASN A 34 -11.06 -11.22 -4.86
CA ASN A 34 -12.02 -10.20 -4.41
C ASN A 34 -12.70 -10.63 -3.09
N CYS A 35 -12.00 -10.48 -1.96
CA CYS A 35 -12.51 -10.92 -0.66
C CYS A 35 -13.31 -9.81 0.05
N ILE A 36 -14.36 -10.18 0.80
CA ILE A 36 -15.15 -9.24 1.63
C ILE A 36 -14.33 -8.56 2.75
N TYR A 37 -13.16 -9.11 3.08
CA TYR A 37 -12.23 -8.56 4.06
C TYR A 37 -10.98 -7.93 3.40
N CYS A 38 -11.10 -7.49 2.15
CA CYS A 38 -9.97 -6.93 1.41
C CYS A 38 -9.48 -5.64 2.06
N GLN A 39 -8.19 -5.60 2.41
CA GLN A 39 -7.50 -4.40 2.88
C GLN A 39 -6.91 -3.58 1.73
N LEU A 40 -7.04 -4.05 0.49
CA LEU A 40 -6.54 -3.35 -0.68
C LEU A 40 -7.52 -2.25 -1.11
N PRO A 41 -7.02 -1.14 -1.64
CA PRO A 41 -7.87 -0.09 -2.19
C PRO A 41 -8.77 -0.59 -3.32
N VAL A 42 -9.91 0.08 -3.54
CA VAL A 42 -10.83 -0.21 -4.66
C VAL A 42 -10.14 -0.05 -6.03
N VAL A 43 -9.11 0.81 -6.11
CA VAL A 43 -8.30 0.99 -7.33
C VAL A 43 -7.33 -0.17 -7.60
N CYS A 44 -7.27 -1.18 -6.73
CA CYS A 44 -6.42 -2.34 -6.91
C CYS A 44 -6.94 -3.21 -8.06
N ARG A 45 -6.19 -3.25 -9.16
CA ARG A 45 -6.55 -4.03 -10.34
C ARG A 45 -6.43 -5.53 -10.04
N GLN A 46 -7.52 -6.24 -10.24
CA GLN A 46 -7.52 -7.71 -10.18
C GLN A 46 -6.93 -8.29 -11.46
N ILE A 47 -5.94 -9.14 -11.32
CA ILE A 47 -5.22 -9.75 -12.46
C ILE A 47 -5.15 -11.24 -12.20
N MET A 48 -5.66 -12.06 -13.12
CA MET A 48 -5.56 -13.53 -13.04
C MET A 48 -4.45 -14.11 -13.91
N GLN A 49 -3.99 -13.36 -14.91
CA GLN A 49 -2.95 -13.80 -15.83
C GLN A 49 -1.56 -13.58 -15.21
N ARG A 50 -0.68 -14.59 -15.33
CA ARG A 50 0.70 -14.50 -14.83
C ARG A 50 1.52 -13.57 -15.72
N GLN A 51 2.25 -12.65 -15.10
CA GLN A 51 3.15 -11.70 -15.77
C GLN A 51 4.37 -11.39 -14.88
N SER A 52 5.43 -10.82 -15.47
CA SER A 52 6.61 -10.35 -14.73
C SER A 52 6.33 -8.98 -14.11
N PHE A 53 6.35 -8.89 -12.78
CA PHE A 53 6.11 -7.63 -12.05
C PHE A 53 7.40 -6.89 -11.65
N VAL A 54 8.52 -7.58 -11.69
CA VAL A 54 9.86 -7.05 -11.42
C VAL A 54 10.82 -7.56 -12.49
N PRO A 55 11.84 -6.77 -12.87
CA PRO A 55 12.90 -7.26 -13.74
C PRO A 55 13.68 -8.37 -13.04
N VAL A 56 14.10 -9.37 -13.81
CA VAL A 56 15.02 -10.44 -13.40
C VAL A 56 16.46 -10.05 -13.63
#